data_AF-A0A955SPG7-F1
#
_entry.id   AF-A0A955SPG7-F1
#
_cell.length_a   1.000
_cell.length_b   1.000
_cell.length_c   1.000
_cell.angle_alpha   90.00
_cell.angle_beta   90.00
_cell.angle_gamma   90.00
#
_symmetry.space_group_name_H-M   'P 1'
#
loop_
_entity.id
_entity.type
_entity.pdbx_description
1 polymer ?
#
loop_
_entity_poly.entity_id
_entity_poly.type
_entity_poly.pdbx_seq_one_letter_code
_entity_poly.pdbx_strand_id
1 'polypeptide(L)'
;MERIFLDVDVPEALVQSWQETANMLAELVGVPAALIMRLNKEEIEVFISSKTEGNPYHPGDKEFFDGSGLYCETVIKSKGRLHVPDALADEDWKDNPDVKLSMISYLGYPLYFPNGAPFGTICVLDKKRNDFDNTIDQLIEKLKFIIEVNLEQLFLSQLMGREIQSLGGIVPICAKCKSIRDTDNKWYPIETFLIEHDSADFSHGLCPRCLQEHYPEYDED
;
A
#
# COMPACT_ATOMS: atom_id res chain seq x y z
N MET A 1 13.30 7.80 4.38
CA MET A 1 13.20 6.59 3.53
C MET A 1 12.19 5.59 4.08
N GLU A 2 12.16 5.31 5.39
CA GLU A 2 11.21 4.34 6.00
C GLU A 2 9.72 4.74 5.94
N ARG A 3 9.39 6.04 6.02
CA ARG A 3 7.99 6.52 5.94
C ARG A 3 7.32 6.39 4.57
N ILE A 4 8.06 6.00 3.52
CA ILE A 4 7.52 5.99 2.14
C ILE A 4 6.69 4.74 1.88
N PHE A 5 6.88 3.67 2.64
CA PHE A 5 6.36 2.33 2.32
C PHE A 5 5.13 1.91 3.14
N LEU A 6 4.82 2.63 4.23
CA LEU A 6 3.78 2.21 5.16
C LEU A 6 2.37 2.65 4.74
N ASP A 7 2.26 3.56 3.77
CA ASP A 7 0.97 4.13 3.33
C ASP A 7 0.88 4.14 1.79
N VAL A 8 1.05 2.97 1.15
CA VAL A 8 0.72 2.83 -0.28
C VAL A 8 -0.80 2.82 -0.40
N ASP A 9 -1.36 3.91 -0.92
CA ASP A 9 -2.78 3.96 -1.27
C ASP A 9 -3.01 3.10 -2.53
N VAL A 10 -3.77 2.01 -2.34
CA VAL A 10 -4.07 1.05 -3.41
C VAL A 10 -5.27 1.58 -4.18
N PRO A 11 -5.14 1.89 -5.48
CA PRO A 11 -6.23 2.46 -6.27
C PRO A 11 -7.48 1.57 -6.26
N GLU A 12 -8.66 2.19 -6.27
CA GLU A 12 -9.94 1.47 -6.21
C GLU A 12 -10.09 0.42 -7.32
N ALA A 13 -9.62 0.70 -8.53
CA ALA A 13 -9.65 -0.25 -9.64
C ALA A 13 -8.87 -1.54 -9.33
N LEU A 14 -7.74 -1.43 -8.62
CA LEU A 14 -6.93 -2.59 -8.24
C LEU A 14 -7.58 -3.35 -7.08
N VAL A 15 -8.14 -2.63 -6.10
CA VAL A 15 -8.95 -3.21 -5.02
C VAL A 15 -10.11 -4.03 -5.59
N GLN A 16 -10.83 -3.50 -6.58
CA GLN A 16 -11.91 -4.21 -7.27
C GLN A 16 -11.41 -5.46 -8.00
N SER A 17 -10.29 -5.36 -8.72
CA SER A 17 -9.69 -6.51 -9.41
C SER A 17 -9.27 -7.62 -8.43
N TRP A 18 -8.65 -7.27 -7.32
CA TRP A 18 -8.29 -8.22 -6.26
C TRP A 18 -9.51 -8.82 -5.58
N GLN A 19 -10.57 -8.04 -5.38
CA GLN A 19 -11.84 -8.53 -4.86
C GLN A 19 -12.49 -9.57 -5.76
N GLU A 20 -12.54 -9.33 -7.08
CA GLU A 20 -13.06 -10.30 -8.04
C GLU A 20 -12.21 -11.57 -8.07
N THR A 21 -10.89 -11.40 -8.00
CA THR A 21 -9.93 -12.51 -7.94
C THR A 21 -10.11 -13.36 -6.68
N ALA A 22 -10.32 -12.74 -5.53
CA ALA A 22 -10.60 -13.45 -4.28
C ALA A 22 -11.94 -14.21 -4.33
N ASN A 23 -12.97 -13.64 -4.95
CA ASN A 23 -14.25 -14.33 -5.16
C ASN A 23 -14.05 -15.58 -6.02
N MET A 24 -13.39 -15.44 -7.17
CA MET A 24 -13.12 -16.57 -8.07
C MET A 24 -12.26 -17.64 -7.40
N LEU A 25 -11.24 -17.24 -6.62
CA LEU A 25 -10.42 -18.18 -5.88
C LEU A 25 -11.26 -18.99 -4.89
N ALA A 26 -12.09 -18.33 -4.07
CA ALA A 26 -12.93 -19.02 -3.10
C ALA A 26 -13.92 -19.99 -3.78
N GLU A 27 -14.56 -19.56 -4.87
CA GLU A 27 -15.48 -20.38 -5.65
C GLU A 27 -14.81 -21.60 -6.31
N LEU A 28 -13.64 -21.41 -6.94
CA LEU A 28 -12.91 -22.48 -7.62
C LEU A 28 -12.36 -23.52 -6.65
N VAL A 29 -11.85 -23.07 -5.49
CA VAL A 29 -11.34 -23.97 -4.44
C VAL A 29 -12.51 -24.61 -3.67
N GLY A 30 -13.70 -24.00 -3.71
CA GLY A 30 -14.89 -24.49 -2.99
C GLY A 30 -14.80 -24.23 -1.49
N VAL A 31 -14.23 -23.10 -1.10
CA VAL A 31 -14.00 -22.71 0.30
C VAL A 31 -14.89 -21.54 0.72
N PRO A 32 -15.25 -21.44 2.01
CA PRO A 32 -16.00 -20.32 2.55
C PRO A 32 -15.32 -18.98 2.36
N ALA A 33 -13.99 -18.88 2.53
CA ALA A 33 -13.29 -17.60 2.56
C ALA A 33 -11.96 -17.65 1.79
N ALA A 34 -11.73 -16.62 0.98
CA ALA A 34 -10.42 -16.24 0.47
C ALA A 34 -10.18 -14.77 0.83
N LEU A 35 -9.03 -14.49 1.46
CA LEU A 35 -8.74 -13.18 2.03
C LEU A 35 -7.40 -12.64 1.52
N ILE A 36 -7.33 -11.32 1.39
CA ILE A 36 -6.06 -10.59 1.39
C ILE A 36 -6.02 -9.81 2.70
N MET A 37 -5.04 -10.15 3.54
CA MET A 37 -4.77 -9.44 4.78
C MET A 37 -3.75 -8.34 4.50
N ARG A 38 -3.89 -7.20 5.18
CA ARG A 38 -2.93 -6.09 5.12
C ARG A 38 -2.35 -5.83 6.50
N LEU A 39 -1.03 -5.73 6.58
CA LEU A 39 -0.30 -5.39 7.80
C LEU A 39 -0.07 -3.87 7.85
N ASN A 40 -0.61 -3.23 8.87
CA ASN A 40 -0.48 -1.80 9.13
C ASN A 40 0.18 -1.57 10.49
N LYS A 41 1.50 -1.31 10.50
CA LYS A 41 2.30 -1.09 11.71
C LYS A 41 2.18 -2.25 12.71
N GLU A 42 1.26 -2.14 13.67
CA GLU A 42 1.04 -3.09 14.76
C GLU A 42 -0.29 -3.86 14.61
N GLU A 43 -1.09 -3.55 13.59
CA GLU A 43 -2.38 -4.20 13.35
C GLU A 43 -2.33 -4.99 12.04
N ILE A 44 -3.03 -6.11 12.00
CA ILE A 44 -3.37 -6.79 10.75
C ILE A 44 -4.87 -6.68 10.51
N GLU A 45 -5.26 -6.35 9.28
CA GLU A 45 -6.65 -6.16 8.91
C GLU A 45 -7.03 -6.99 7.69
N VAL A 46 -8.32 -7.36 7.62
CA VAL A 46 -8.93 -7.93 6.43
C VAL A 46 -9.06 -6.83 5.39
N PHE A 47 -8.18 -6.84 4.39
CA PHE A 47 -8.18 -5.83 3.33
C PHE A 47 -9.17 -6.19 2.21
N ILE A 48 -9.16 -7.44 1.78
CA ILE A 48 -10.13 -8.02 0.83
C ILE A 48 -10.71 -9.28 1.46
N SER A 49 -12.03 -9.45 1.34
CA SER A 49 -12.74 -10.66 1.78
C SER A 49 -13.63 -11.17 0.65
N SER A 50 -13.53 -12.44 0.28
CA SER A 50 -14.36 -13.04 -0.76
C SER A 50 -15.86 -12.96 -0.41
N LYS A 51 -16.71 -12.72 -1.42
CA LYS A 51 -18.17 -12.66 -1.26
C LYS A 51 -18.80 -14.02 -1.53
N THR A 52 -18.44 -15.00 -0.70
CA THR A 52 -18.86 -16.40 -0.81
C THR A 52 -19.73 -16.82 0.38
N GLU A 53 -20.58 -17.82 0.18
CA GLU A 53 -21.50 -18.30 1.22
C GLU A 53 -20.72 -18.83 2.44
N GLY A 54 -21.11 -18.35 3.63
CA GLY A 54 -20.53 -18.81 4.88
C GLY A 54 -19.18 -18.19 5.24
N ASN A 55 -18.71 -17.17 4.51
CA ASN A 55 -17.59 -16.33 4.92
C ASN A 55 -17.95 -15.47 6.15
N PRO A 56 -17.25 -15.58 7.29
CA PRO A 56 -17.50 -14.77 8.48
C PRO A 56 -16.73 -13.44 8.50
N TYR A 57 -15.77 -13.25 7.59
CA TYR A 57 -14.83 -12.11 7.61
C TYR A 57 -15.35 -10.93 6.78
N HIS A 58 -15.18 -9.72 7.31
CA HIS A 58 -15.60 -8.49 6.66
C HIS A 58 -14.38 -7.58 6.40
N PRO A 59 -14.32 -6.91 5.24
CA PRO A 59 -13.28 -5.91 5.00
C PRO A 59 -13.28 -4.84 6.10
N GLY A 60 -12.10 -4.58 6.66
CA GLY A 60 -11.90 -3.66 7.78
C GLY A 60 -11.89 -4.30 9.17
N ASP A 61 -12.20 -5.60 9.31
CA ASP A 61 -11.95 -6.34 10.56
C ASP A 61 -10.45 -6.29 10.89
N LYS A 62 -10.10 -6.07 12.15
CA LYS A 62 -8.70 -5.87 12.60
C LYS A 62 -8.39 -6.65 13.86
N GLU A 63 -7.12 -7.00 14.01
CA GLU A 63 -6.55 -7.56 15.22
C GLU A 63 -5.13 -7.01 15.44
N PHE A 64 -4.66 -7.01 16.68
CA PHE A 64 -3.27 -6.70 16.97
C PHE A 64 -2.39 -7.79 16.36
N PHE A 65 -1.29 -7.43 15.66
CA PHE A 65 -0.50 -8.40 14.91
C PHE A 65 0.37 -9.30 15.80
N ASP A 66 1.08 -8.72 16.76
CA ASP A 66 2.05 -9.45 17.57
C ASP A 66 1.41 -10.16 18.76
N GLY A 67 1.49 -11.49 18.79
CA GLY A 67 0.87 -12.31 19.84
C GLY A 67 -0.62 -12.56 19.62
N SER A 68 -1.11 -12.33 18.41
CA SER A 68 -2.49 -12.59 17.98
C SER A 68 -2.82 -14.08 17.97
N GLY A 69 -1.83 -14.93 17.67
CA GLY A 69 -2.03 -16.35 17.43
C GLY A 69 -2.73 -16.67 16.11
N LEU A 70 -2.94 -15.67 15.24
CA LEU A 70 -3.54 -15.84 13.92
C LEU A 70 -2.58 -16.57 12.96
N TYR A 71 -3.14 -17.27 11.97
CA TYR A 71 -2.33 -17.96 10.96
C TYR A 71 -1.43 -16.99 10.16
N CYS A 72 -1.96 -15.82 9.84
CA CYS A 72 -1.27 -14.77 9.09
C CYS A 72 -0.04 -14.22 9.83
N GLU A 73 -0.05 -14.22 11.17
CA GLU A 73 1.11 -13.84 11.98
C GLU A 73 2.29 -14.78 11.71
N THR A 74 2.03 -16.09 11.77
CA THR A 74 3.06 -17.11 11.50
C THR A 74 3.55 -17.07 10.06
N VAL A 75 2.67 -16.85 9.08
CA VAL A 75 3.06 -16.69 7.66
C VAL A 75 4.07 -15.54 7.50
N ILE A 76 3.78 -14.38 8.09
CA ILE A 76 4.65 -13.20 7.97
C ILE A 76 5.96 -13.43 8.76
N LYS A 77 5.90 -13.94 9.98
CA LYS A 77 7.10 -14.17 10.84
C LYS A 77 8.03 -15.24 10.29
N SER A 78 7.48 -16.32 9.74
CA SER A 78 8.26 -17.40 9.12
C SER A 78 8.80 -17.06 7.73
N LYS A 79 8.26 -15.99 7.11
CA LYS A 79 8.53 -15.59 5.72
C LYS A 79 8.23 -16.69 4.70
N GLY A 80 7.34 -17.61 5.03
CA GLY A 80 7.02 -18.79 4.23
C GLY A 80 5.52 -19.05 4.15
N ARG A 81 5.14 -19.95 3.24
CA ARG A 81 3.75 -20.44 3.19
C ARG A 81 3.45 -21.24 4.46
N LEU A 82 2.20 -21.14 4.92
CA LEU A 82 1.68 -21.97 6.00
C LEU A 82 0.52 -22.78 5.47
N HIS A 83 0.56 -24.08 5.75
CA HIS A 83 -0.50 -25.01 5.41
C HIS A 83 -0.91 -25.76 6.69
N VAL A 84 -2.17 -25.60 7.07
CA VAL A 84 -2.80 -26.27 8.22
C VAL A 84 -4.03 -27.01 7.68
N PRO A 85 -3.96 -28.33 7.48
CA PRO A 85 -5.09 -29.09 6.95
C PRO A 85 -6.28 -29.13 7.90
N ASP A 86 -6.02 -29.23 9.20
CA ASP A 86 -7.02 -29.28 10.27
C ASP A 86 -6.39 -28.82 11.60
N ALA A 87 -6.78 -27.64 12.06
CA ALA A 87 -6.29 -27.01 13.27
C ALA A 87 -6.76 -27.74 14.53
N LEU A 88 -7.95 -28.38 14.51
CA LEU A 88 -8.45 -29.11 15.67
C LEU A 88 -7.62 -30.37 15.97
N ALA A 89 -6.94 -30.89 14.95
CA ALA A 89 -6.06 -32.05 15.05
C ALA A 89 -4.59 -31.68 15.31
N ASP A 90 -4.27 -30.38 15.36
CA ASP A 90 -2.90 -29.88 15.47
C ASP A 90 -2.72 -29.14 16.82
N GLU A 91 -1.76 -29.59 17.62
CA GLU A 91 -1.51 -29.06 18.97
C GLU A 91 -1.10 -27.58 18.96
N ASP A 92 -0.46 -27.12 17.87
CA ASP A 92 -0.03 -25.74 17.72
C ASP A 92 -1.18 -24.80 17.28
N TRP A 93 -2.26 -25.36 16.71
CA TRP A 93 -3.34 -24.58 16.07
C TRP A 93 -4.73 -24.78 16.67
N LYS A 94 -4.94 -25.78 17.52
CA LYS A 94 -6.26 -26.07 18.13
C LYS A 94 -6.90 -24.90 18.88
N ASP A 95 -6.08 -24.01 19.42
CA ASP A 95 -6.50 -22.84 20.20
C ASP A 95 -6.51 -21.53 19.37
N ASN A 96 -6.31 -21.63 18.05
CA ASN A 96 -6.27 -20.48 17.16
C ASN A 96 -7.59 -19.67 17.20
N PRO A 97 -7.55 -18.33 17.17
CA PRO A 97 -8.76 -17.49 17.22
C PRO A 97 -9.81 -17.82 16.16
N ASP A 98 -9.41 -18.17 14.94
CA ASP A 98 -10.28 -18.47 13.80
C ASP A 98 -11.06 -19.78 13.97
N VAL A 99 -10.62 -20.66 14.88
CA VAL A 99 -11.39 -21.87 15.25
C VAL A 99 -12.75 -21.49 15.83
N LYS A 100 -12.87 -20.35 16.52
CA LYS A 100 -14.15 -19.82 17.03
C LYS A 100 -15.11 -19.44 15.91
N LEU A 101 -14.58 -19.11 14.73
CA LEU A 101 -15.33 -18.83 13.50
C LEU A 101 -15.57 -20.10 12.67
N SER A 102 -15.23 -21.28 13.23
CA SER A 102 -15.24 -22.58 12.55
C SER A 102 -14.27 -22.68 11.38
N MET A 103 -13.25 -21.81 11.27
CA MET A 103 -12.24 -21.88 10.22
C MET A 103 -11.06 -22.72 10.71
N ILE A 104 -11.12 -24.01 10.40
CA ILE A 104 -10.20 -25.02 10.94
C ILE A 104 -9.12 -25.42 9.94
N SER A 105 -9.25 -25.08 8.67
CA SER A 105 -8.21 -25.33 7.67
C SER A 105 -7.74 -24.00 7.06
N TYR A 106 -6.45 -23.91 6.79
CA TYR A 106 -5.79 -22.69 6.33
C TYR A 106 -4.67 -23.01 5.33
N LEU A 107 -4.64 -22.26 4.23
CA LEU A 107 -3.48 -22.17 3.35
C LEU A 107 -3.22 -20.70 3.03
N GLY A 108 -2.01 -20.22 3.31
CA GLY A 108 -1.67 -18.82 3.11
C GLY A 108 -0.21 -18.55 2.80
N TYR A 109 0.02 -17.45 2.09
CA TYR A 109 1.32 -17.01 1.61
C TYR A 109 1.57 -15.55 1.99
N PRO A 110 2.82 -15.17 2.27
CA PRO A 110 3.16 -13.78 2.55
C PRO A 110 3.11 -12.96 1.27
N LEU A 111 2.71 -11.70 1.38
CA LEU A 111 2.77 -10.70 0.31
C LEU A 111 3.78 -9.63 0.73
N TYR A 112 4.66 -9.23 -0.18
CA TYR A 112 5.69 -8.25 0.06
C TYR A 112 5.59 -7.04 -0.85
N PHE A 113 5.98 -5.89 -0.30
CA PHE A 113 6.38 -4.74 -1.10
C PHE A 113 7.72 -5.01 -1.81
N PRO A 114 8.06 -4.25 -2.87
CA PRO A 114 9.31 -4.42 -3.62
C PRO A 114 10.59 -4.26 -2.79
N ASN A 115 10.52 -3.53 -1.67
CA ASN A 115 11.65 -3.36 -0.74
C ASN A 115 11.84 -4.55 0.22
N GLY A 116 11.00 -5.59 0.12
CA GLY A 116 11.01 -6.76 0.99
C GLY A 116 10.27 -6.58 2.32
N ALA A 117 9.64 -5.42 2.57
CA ALA A 117 8.75 -5.24 3.71
C ALA A 117 7.44 -6.02 3.50
N PRO A 118 6.86 -6.64 4.55
CA PRO A 118 5.59 -7.33 4.43
C PRO A 118 4.45 -6.34 4.12
N PHE A 119 3.69 -6.62 3.07
CA PHE A 119 2.39 -5.99 2.81
C PHE A 119 1.29 -6.68 3.64
N GLY A 120 1.35 -8.01 3.73
CA GLY A 120 0.34 -8.82 4.42
C GLY A 120 0.33 -10.26 3.94
N THR A 121 -0.83 -10.87 3.76
CA THR A 121 -0.95 -12.27 3.29
C THR A 121 -2.08 -12.44 2.28
N ILE A 122 -1.99 -13.44 1.41
CA ILE A 122 -3.13 -14.02 0.69
C ILE A 122 -3.40 -15.40 1.26
N CYS A 123 -4.66 -15.72 1.55
CA CYS A 123 -5.02 -17.00 2.15
C CYS A 123 -6.42 -17.48 1.76
N VAL A 124 -6.63 -18.78 1.95
CA VAL A 124 -7.93 -19.45 1.88
C VAL A 124 -8.19 -20.19 3.19
N LEU A 125 -9.44 -20.20 3.63
CA LEU A 125 -9.86 -20.85 4.87
C LEU A 125 -11.07 -21.74 4.64
N ASP A 126 -11.10 -22.89 5.32
CA ASP A 126 -12.18 -23.87 5.21
C ASP A 126 -12.71 -24.30 6.59
N LYS A 127 -14.00 -24.68 6.62
CA LYS A 127 -14.71 -25.18 7.80
C LYS A 127 -14.52 -26.67 8.05
N LYS A 128 -13.95 -27.37 7.07
CA LYS A 128 -13.62 -28.80 7.11
C LYS A 128 -12.13 -28.96 6.89
N ARG A 129 -11.61 -30.14 7.22
CA ARG A 129 -10.27 -30.54 6.82
C ARG A 129 -10.10 -30.36 5.31
N ASN A 130 -9.05 -29.67 4.91
CA ASN A 130 -8.69 -29.47 3.53
C ASN A 130 -7.17 -29.54 3.37
N ASP A 131 -6.67 -30.56 2.68
CA ASP A 131 -5.23 -30.77 2.48
C ASP A 131 -4.67 -29.96 1.30
N PHE A 132 -5.53 -29.22 0.57
CA PHE A 132 -5.24 -28.39 -0.62
C PHE A 132 -4.27 -29.03 -1.62
N ASP A 133 -4.79 -29.53 -2.74
CA ASP A 133 -3.94 -30.16 -3.73
C ASP A 133 -2.88 -29.21 -4.32
N ASN A 134 -1.91 -29.80 -5.03
CA ASN A 134 -0.81 -29.05 -5.62
C ASN A 134 -1.27 -28.04 -6.69
N THR A 135 -2.45 -28.21 -7.29
CA THR A 135 -3.00 -27.25 -8.25
C THR A 135 -3.50 -25.99 -7.53
N ILE A 136 -4.14 -26.14 -6.38
CA ILE A 136 -4.56 -25.01 -5.52
C ILE A 136 -3.33 -24.27 -4.99
N ASP A 137 -2.31 -24.99 -4.54
CA ASP A 137 -1.03 -24.42 -4.08
C ASP A 137 -0.40 -23.52 -5.17
N GLN A 138 -0.28 -24.05 -6.39
CA GLN A 138 0.22 -23.30 -7.54
C GLN A 138 -0.65 -22.10 -7.91
N LEU A 139 -1.98 -22.24 -7.83
CA LEU A 139 -2.91 -21.15 -8.13
C LEU A 139 -2.68 -19.97 -7.18
N ILE A 140 -2.62 -20.21 -5.87
CA ILE A 140 -2.42 -19.16 -4.87
C ILE A 140 -1.02 -18.54 -5.03
N GLU A 141 0.00 -19.33 -5.33
CA GLU A 141 1.35 -18.80 -5.61
C GLU A 141 1.35 -17.86 -6.84
N LYS A 142 0.61 -18.19 -7.91
CA LYS A 142 0.45 -17.30 -9.07
C LYS A 142 -0.31 -16.03 -8.73
N LEU A 143 -1.35 -16.11 -7.91
CA LEU A 143 -2.10 -14.93 -7.45
C LEU A 143 -1.24 -14.03 -6.57
N LYS A 144 -0.46 -14.61 -5.66
CA LYS A 144 0.58 -13.89 -4.89
C LYS A 144 1.51 -13.13 -5.81
N PHE A 145 2.07 -13.79 -6.83
CA PHE A 145 2.98 -13.15 -7.77
C PHE A 145 2.33 -11.96 -8.48
N ILE A 146 1.08 -12.10 -8.93
CA ILE A 146 0.34 -11.01 -9.60
C ILE A 146 0.15 -9.82 -8.66
N ILE A 147 -0.26 -10.06 -7.41
CA ILE A 147 -0.45 -9.00 -6.41
C ILE A 147 0.87 -8.26 -6.13
N GLU A 148 1.97 -8.98 -5.97
CA GLU A 148 3.29 -8.37 -5.74
C GLU A 148 3.76 -7.54 -6.93
N VAL A 149 3.55 -8.01 -8.16
CA VAL A 149 3.84 -7.23 -9.36
C VAL A 149 2.96 -5.98 -9.44
N ASN A 150 1.69 -6.07 -9.03
CA ASN A 150 0.82 -4.88 -8.98
C ASN A 150 1.31 -3.87 -7.93
N LEU A 151 1.73 -4.34 -6.75
CA LEU A 151 2.34 -3.49 -5.71
C LEU A 151 3.62 -2.82 -6.22
N GLU A 152 4.44 -3.54 -6.98
CA GLU A 152 5.64 -2.99 -7.61
C GLU A 152 5.30 -1.88 -8.61
N GLN A 153 4.32 -2.12 -9.49
CA GLN A 153 3.86 -1.11 -10.44
C GLN A 153 3.35 0.15 -9.74
N LEU A 154 2.57 0.00 -8.66
CA LEU A 154 2.09 1.13 -7.85
C LEU A 154 3.26 1.90 -7.24
N PHE A 155 4.22 1.18 -6.67
CA PHE A 155 5.39 1.78 -6.04
C PHE A 155 6.21 2.59 -7.06
N LEU A 156 6.49 2.01 -8.23
CA LEU A 156 7.19 2.69 -9.32
C LEU A 156 6.42 3.93 -9.82
N SER A 157 5.10 3.81 -9.99
CA SER A 157 4.25 4.92 -10.43
C SER A 157 4.30 6.09 -9.45
N GLN A 158 4.29 5.82 -8.13
CA GLN A 158 4.41 6.87 -7.11
C GLN A 158 5.80 7.51 -7.08
N LEU A 159 6.87 6.73 -7.28
CA LEU A 159 8.23 7.27 -7.41
C LEU A 159 8.34 8.19 -8.62
N MET A 160 7.87 7.75 -9.79
CA MET A 160 7.86 8.56 -11.02
C MET A 160 7.02 9.84 -10.85
N GLY A 161 5.86 9.75 -10.20
CA GLY A 161 5.02 10.92 -9.91
C GLY A 161 5.73 11.95 -9.04
N ARG A 162 6.55 11.50 -8.07
CA ARG A 162 7.37 12.38 -7.23
C ARG A 162 8.57 12.95 -7.98
N GLU A 163 9.23 12.17 -8.82
CA GLU A 163 10.34 12.67 -9.65
C GLU A 163 9.86 13.78 -10.58
N ILE A 164 8.69 13.62 -11.22
CA ILE A 164 8.06 14.66 -12.03
C ILE A 164 7.74 15.92 -11.20
N GLN A 165 7.28 15.77 -9.95
CA GLN A 165 7.07 16.91 -9.05
C GLN A 165 8.39 17.57 -8.61
N SER A 166 9.46 16.81 -8.44
CA SER A 166 10.78 17.31 -8.04
C SER A 166 11.59 17.91 -9.20
N LEU A 167 11.28 17.56 -10.45
CA LEU A 167 11.98 17.98 -11.66
C LEU A 167 11.28 19.12 -12.43
N GLY A 168 10.39 19.89 -11.83
CA GLY A 168 9.57 20.81 -12.64
C GLY A 168 8.90 21.96 -11.90
N GLY A 169 9.67 22.76 -11.18
CA GLY A 169 9.24 24.10 -10.77
C GLY A 169 10.15 25.15 -11.37
N ILE A 170 9.69 25.88 -12.38
CA ILE A 170 10.34 27.14 -12.76
C ILE A 170 10.12 28.11 -11.59
N VAL A 171 11.20 28.52 -10.93
CA VAL A 171 11.15 29.47 -9.84
C VAL A 171 11.14 30.90 -10.41
N PRO A 172 10.06 31.68 -10.24
CA PRO A 172 10.03 33.07 -10.67
C PRO A 172 10.97 33.93 -9.82
N ILE A 173 11.99 34.49 -10.47
CA ILE A 173 12.95 35.44 -9.91
C ILE A 173 12.68 36.85 -10.46
N CYS A 174 12.80 37.85 -9.58
CA CYS A 174 12.73 39.24 -10.00
C CYS A 174 13.98 39.57 -10.85
N ALA A 175 13.78 39.92 -12.12
CA ALA A 175 14.80 40.29 -13.08
C ALA A 175 15.71 41.41 -12.56
N LYS A 176 15.15 42.33 -11.77
CA LYS A 176 15.87 43.46 -11.16
C LYS A 176 16.59 43.12 -9.85
N CYS A 177 15.85 42.80 -8.77
CA CYS A 177 16.43 42.66 -7.43
C CYS A 177 16.80 41.22 -7.03
N LYS A 178 16.55 40.24 -7.92
CA LYS A 178 16.86 38.82 -7.72
C LYS A 178 16.12 38.12 -6.56
N SER A 179 15.10 38.75 -5.99
CA SER A 179 14.18 38.09 -5.05
C SER A 179 13.35 37.00 -5.74
N ILE A 180 12.97 35.96 -5.00
CA ILE A 180 12.15 34.82 -5.44
C ILE A 180 10.72 34.98 -4.92
N ARG A 181 9.74 34.57 -5.73
CA ARG A 181 8.32 34.53 -5.33
C ARG A 181 7.92 33.12 -4.88
N ASP A 182 7.33 33.02 -3.68
CA ASP A 182 6.79 31.77 -3.13
C ASP A 182 5.40 31.43 -3.72
N THR A 183 4.82 30.32 -3.25
CA THR A 183 3.48 29.86 -3.64
C THR A 183 2.35 30.79 -3.17
N ASP A 184 2.59 31.63 -2.16
CA ASP A 184 1.66 32.61 -1.58
C ASP A 184 1.80 34.00 -2.22
N ASN A 185 2.50 34.11 -3.37
CA ASN A 185 2.80 35.36 -4.07
C ASN A 185 3.66 36.37 -3.28
N LYS A 186 4.34 35.94 -2.22
CA LYS A 186 5.25 36.77 -1.41
C LYS A 186 6.67 36.67 -1.95
N TRP A 187 7.43 37.75 -1.81
CA TRP A 187 8.80 37.87 -2.34
C TRP A 187 9.85 37.82 -1.24
N TYR A 188 10.88 36.99 -1.41
CA TYR A 188 11.99 36.81 -0.47
C TYR A 188 13.36 36.93 -1.15
N PRO A 189 14.43 37.29 -0.42
CA PRO A 189 15.79 37.21 -0.93
C PRO A 189 16.16 35.78 -1.37
N ILE A 190 16.98 35.66 -2.41
CA ILE A 190 17.36 34.37 -3.01
C ILE A 190 18.07 33.44 -2.03
N GLU A 191 18.80 34.00 -1.07
CA GLU A 191 19.52 33.29 -0.02
C GLU A 191 18.58 32.45 0.85
N THR A 192 17.30 32.83 0.93
CA THR A 192 16.28 32.06 1.67
C THR A 192 15.92 30.76 0.94
N PHE A 193 16.07 30.71 -0.39
CA PHE A 193 15.62 29.60 -1.22
C PHE A 193 16.74 28.60 -1.56
N LEU A 194 17.99 29.09 -1.65
CA LEU A 194 19.18 28.28 -1.99
C LEU A 194 19.56 27.23 -0.93
N ILE A 195 19.00 27.31 0.27
CA ILE A 195 19.27 26.35 1.36
C ILE A 195 18.45 25.07 1.20
N GLU A 196 17.38 25.08 0.38
CA GLU A 196 16.39 23.99 0.37
C GLU A 196 16.27 23.24 -0.97
N HIS A 197 16.79 23.76 -2.10
CA HIS A 197 16.55 23.17 -3.42
C HIS A 197 17.78 23.24 -4.36
N ASP A 198 18.51 22.12 -4.50
CA ASP A 198 19.72 22.00 -5.34
C ASP A 198 19.45 21.83 -6.85
N SER A 199 18.19 21.67 -7.28
CA SER A 199 17.82 21.31 -8.66
C SER A 199 16.82 22.25 -9.34
N ALA A 200 16.74 23.53 -8.93
CA ALA A 200 15.76 24.48 -9.45
C ALA A 200 16.21 25.24 -10.71
N ASP A 201 15.30 25.39 -11.69
CA ASP A 201 15.45 26.27 -12.86
C ASP A 201 14.71 27.61 -12.64
N PHE A 202 15.25 28.72 -13.14
CA PHE A 202 14.72 30.08 -12.86
C PHE A 202 14.06 30.75 -14.07
N SER A 203 12.95 31.46 -13.87
CA SER A 203 12.36 32.40 -14.86
C SER A 203 12.36 33.83 -14.38
N HIS A 204 12.34 34.79 -15.31
CA HIS A 204 12.48 36.21 -14.99
C HIS A 204 11.13 36.94 -15.00
N GLY A 205 10.83 37.71 -13.95
CA GLY A 205 9.67 38.62 -13.83
C GLY A 205 10.01 39.90 -13.05
N LEU A 206 9.04 40.74 -12.68
CA LEU A 206 9.28 41.90 -11.81
C LEU A 206 8.44 41.78 -10.54
N CYS A 207 9.05 42.03 -9.38
CA CYS A 207 8.31 42.11 -8.11
C CYS A 207 7.62 43.48 -7.98
N PRO A 208 6.56 43.61 -7.15
CA PRO A 208 5.81 44.87 -6.99
C PRO A 208 6.71 46.06 -6.68
N ARG A 209 7.70 45.88 -5.80
CA ARG A 209 8.69 46.92 -5.47
C ARG A 209 9.44 47.41 -6.72
N CYS A 210 9.97 46.49 -7.53
CA CYS A 210 10.76 46.85 -8.71
C CYS A 210 9.88 47.32 -9.88
N LEU A 211 8.62 46.88 -9.94
CA LEU A 211 7.65 47.40 -10.90
C LEU A 211 7.36 48.87 -10.58
N GLN A 212 6.99 49.18 -9.34
CA GLN A 212 6.71 50.54 -8.89
C GLN A 212 7.93 51.48 -9.01
N GLU A 213 9.13 51.00 -8.71
CA GLU A 213 10.36 51.83 -8.73
C GLU A 213 10.83 52.16 -10.16
N HIS A 214 10.68 51.25 -11.11
CA HIS A 214 11.28 51.38 -12.45
C HIS A 214 10.28 51.55 -13.59
N TYR A 215 9.02 51.20 -13.35
CA TYR A 215 7.92 51.24 -14.31
C TYR A 215 6.64 51.76 -13.64
N PRO A 216 6.67 52.93 -12.96
CA PRO A 216 5.53 53.46 -12.22
C PRO A 216 4.30 53.71 -13.09
N GLU A 217 4.46 53.88 -14.40
CA GLU A 217 3.37 54.04 -15.35
C GLU A 217 2.56 52.77 -15.61
N TYR A 218 3.03 51.62 -15.12
CA TYR A 218 2.34 50.32 -15.17
C TYR A 218 1.91 49.84 -13.77
N ASP A 219 2.03 50.69 -12.74
CA ASP A 219 1.63 50.41 -11.35
C ASP A 219 0.17 50.84 -11.10
N GLU A 220 -0.74 50.42 -11.99
CA GLU A 220 -2.19 50.63 -11.86
C GLU A 220 -2.91 49.26 -11.93
N ASP A 221 -2.91 48.53 -10.80
CA ASP A 221 -3.97 47.63 -10.29
C ASP A 221 -3.56 46.94 -8.96
#